data_AF-A0A355F1Q0-F1
#
_entry.id   AF-A0A355F1Q0-F1
#
_cell.length_a   1.000
_cell.length_b   1.000
_cell.length_c   1.000
_cell.angle_alpha   90.00
_cell.angle_beta   90.00
_cell.angle_gamma   90.00
#
_symmetry.space_group_name_H-M   'P 1'
#
loop_
_entity.id
_entity.type
_entity.pdbx_description
1 polymer ?
#
loop_
_entity_poly.entity_id
_entity_poly.type
_entity_poly.pdbx_seq_one_letter_code
_entity_poly.pdbx_strand_id
1 'polypeptide(L)' 'GLGLAIVKHVAQAHGGQVDVESRHGRGTTFRVRLPIQKS' A
#
# COMPACT_ATOMS: atom_id res chain seq x y z
N GLY A 1 7.02 11.97 -5.24
CA GLY A 1 6.76 11.25 -6.50
C GLY A 1 7.08 9.76 -6.43
N LEU A 2 8.26 9.38 -5.93
CA LEU A 2 8.76 7.99 -6.06
C LEU A 2 8.31 7.04 -4.94
N GLY A 3 8.09 7.55 -3.72
CA GLY A 3 7.83 6.69 -2.54
C GLY A 3 6.67 5.71 -2.71
N LEU A 4 5.50 6.18 -3.18
CA LEU A 4 4.34 5.29 -3.36
C LEU A 4 4.54 4.29 -4.50
N ALA A 5 5.30 4.66 -5.55
CA ALA A 5 5.62 3.74 -6.63
C ALA A 5 6.51 2.59 -6.14
N ILE A 6 7.50 2.88 -5.30
CA ILE A 6 8.35 1.86 -4.66
C ILE A 6 7.52 0.96 -3.75
N VAL A 7 6.70 1.54 -2.86
CA VAL A 7 5.85 0.77 -1.95
C VAL A 7 4.88 -0.15 -2.71
N LYS A 8 4.27 0.36 -3.79
CA LYS A 8 3.39 -0.43 -4.66
C LYS A 8 4.12 -1.60 -5.28
N HIS A 9 5.30 -1.36 -5.85
CA HIS A 9 6.10 -2.42 -6.46
C HIS A 9 6.51 -3.50 -5.44
N VAL A 10 6.98 -3.09 -4.26
CA VAL A 10 7.34 -4.01 -3.18
C VAL A 10 6.12 -4.82 -2.74
N ALA A 11 4.98 -4.18 -2.46
CA ALA A 11 3.78 -4.90 -2.04
C ALA A 11 3.31 -5.91 -3.10
N GLN A 12 3.32 -5.53 -4.37
CA GLN A 12 2.96 -6.42 -5.49
C GLN A 12 3.91 -7.62 -5.61
N ALA A 13 5.22 -7.42 -5.45
CA ALA A 13 6.21 -8.49 -5.46
C ALA A 13 5.97 -9.53 -4.34
N HIS A 14 5.32 -9.13 -3.24
CA HIS A 14 4.95 -10.00 -2.13
C HIS A 14 3.50 -10.51 -2.21
N GLY A 15 2.84 -10.37 -3.38
CA GLY A 15 1.45 -10.80 -3.58
C GLY A 15 0.40 -9.92 -2.86
N GLY A 16 0.82 -8.74 -2.41
CA GLY A 16 -0.04 -7.77 -1.73
C GLY A 16 -0.56 -6.65 -2.61
N GLN A 17 -1.21 -5.70 -1.96
CA GLN A 17 -1.88 -4.55 -2.57
C GLN A 17 -1.75 -3.30 -1.70
N VAL A 18 -1.88 -2.13 -2.33
CA VAL A 18 -1.77 -0.81 -1.70
C VAL A 18 -2.97 0.03 -2.10
N ASP A 19 -3.65 0.61 -1.12
CA ASP A 19 -4.79 1.52 -1.29
C ASP A 19 -4.51 2.88 -0.67
N VAL A 20 -5.13 3.92 -1.23
CA VAL A 20 -5.05 5.29 -0.74
C VAL A 20 -6.44 5.87 -0.58
N GLU A 21 -6.70 6.39 0.61
CA GLU A 21 -7.87 7.22 0.88
C GLU A 21 -7.39 8.59 1.35
N SER A 22 -7.81 9.64 0.66
CA SER A 22 -7.51 11.01 1.04
C SER A 22 -8.80 11.81 1.12
N ARG A 23 -8.95 12.60 2.17
CA ARG A 23 -10.03 13.58 2.30
C ARG A 23 -9.43 14.94 2.66
N HIS A 24 -9.83 15.96 1.92
CA HIS A 24 -9.41 17.34 2.21
C HIS A 24 -9.72 17.71 3.66
N GLY A 25 -8.74 18.32 4.35
CA GLY A 25 -8.85 18.70 5.76
C GLY A 25 -8.85 17.54 6.78
N ARG A 26 -8.77 16.28 6.34
CA ARG A 26 -8.75 15.08 7.22
C ARG A 26 -7.44 14.29 7.12
N GLY A 27 -6.58 14.64 6.17
CA GLY A 27 -5.34 13.93 5.89
C GLY A 27 -5.52 12.78 4.89
N THR A 28 -4.49 11.95 4.81
CA THR A 28 -4.41 10.81 3.88
C THR A 28 -4.05 9.54 4.64
N THR A 29 -4.75 8.45 4.34
CA THR A 29 -4.48 7.12 4.87
C THR A 29 -4.03 6.21 3.73
N PHE A 30 -2.87 5.57 3.93
CA PHE A 30 -2.33 4.54 3.06
C PHE A 30 -2.54 3.19 3.73
N ARG A 31 -3.07 2.20 3.01
CA ARG A 31 -3.22 0.83 3.53
C ARG A 31 -2.43 -0.13 2.66
N VAL A 32 -1.67 -1.00 3.30
CA VAL A 32 -0.93 -2.10 2.65
C VAL A 32 -1.50 -3.41 3.17
N ARG A 33 -1.89 -4.30 2.27
CA ARG A 33 -2.42 -5.63 2.61
C ARG A 33 -1.51 -6.68 1.98
N LEU A 34 -1.01 -7.60 2.80
CA LEU A 34 -0.12 -8.69 2.39
C LEU A 34 -0.76 -10.04 2.73
N PRO A 35 -0.60 -11.08 1.90
CA PRO A 35 -1.00 -12.43 2.26
C PRO A 35 -0.23 -12.93 3.47
N ILE A 36 -0.90 -13.66 4.37
CA ILE A 36 -0.21 -14.46 5.39
C ILE A 36 0.40 -15.69 4.71
N GLN A 37 1.69 -15.94 4.90
CA GLN A 37 2.25 -17.23 4.51
C GLN A 37 1.66 -18.31 5.42
N LYS A 38 1.13 -19.37 4.80
CA LYS A 38 0.83 -20.60 5.52
C LYS A 38 2.08 -21.47 5.45
N SER A 39 2.61 -21.83 6.62
CA SER A 39 3.66 -22.84 6.78
C SER A 39 3.14 -24.24 6.46
#